data_AF-Q3C084-F1
#
_entry.id   AF-Q3C084-F1
#
_cell.length_a   1.000
_cell.length_b   1.000
_cell.length_c   1.000
_cell.angle_alpha   90.00
_cell.angle_beta   90.00
_cell.angle_gamma   90.00
#
_symmetry.space_group_name_H-M   'P 1'
#
loop_
_entity.id
_entity.type
_entity.pdbx_description
1 polymer ?
#
loop_
_entity_poly.entity_id
_entity_poly.type
_entity_poly.pdbx_seq_one_letter_code
_entity_poly.pdbx_strand_id
1 'polypeptide(L)'
;MMTNTQLNRIPSVELQLLTWLRLVKVGGIPNRVDLKRGGFRVQVHPAIHNLDGFGRRVDVLNIAQVVANPRYEGRGWFTGFLELCDELNPWDATYVGSVVNPHLPAFLRRQGFIEQQGAQFYRPSKAWRVHHSWSVECASSAQADADAARVEGLLDNFELETIMVREAMLQR
;
A
#
# COMPACT_ATOMS: atom_id res chain seq x y z
N MET A 1 16.95 20.94 6.31
CA MET A 1 15.96 20.11 5.58
C MET A 1 16.62 19.54 4.34
N MET A 2 16.54 18.22 4.15
CA MET A 2 17.10 17.51 3.00
C MET A 2 16.11 17.56 1.82
N THR A 3 16.62 17.68 0.59
CA THR A 3 15.81 17.67 -0.63
C THR A 3 15.80 16.30 -1.30
N ASN A 4 14.79 16.03 -2.14
CA ASN A 4 14.72 14.81 -2.96
C ASN A 4 15.96 14.66 -3.87
N THR A 5 16.53 15.77 -4.35
CA THR A 5 17.75 15.75 -5.17
C THR A 5 18.96 15.28 -4.38
N GLN A 6 19.11 15.73 -3.12
CA GLN A 6 20.17 15.26 -2.24
C GLN A 6 19.99 13.78 -1.90
N LEU A 7 18.74 13.34 -1.66
CA LEU A 7 18.45 11.95 -1.34
C LEU A 7 18.85 11.03 -2.51
N ASN A 8 18.52 11.42 -3.73
CA ASN A 8 18.79 10.64 -4.94
C ASN A 8 20.28 10.49 -5.30
N ARG A 9 21.19 11.17 -4.57
CA ARG A 9 22.64 10.93 -4.68
C ARG A 9 23.09 9.67 -3.94
N ILE A 10 22.29 9.18 -2.99
CA ILE A 10 22.56 7.95 -2.23
C ILE A 10 22.52 6.73 -3.17
N PRO A 11 23.46 5.77 -3.04
CA PRO A 11 23.77 4.82 -4.10
C PRO A 11 22.78 3.66 -4.28
N SER A 12 21.63 3.63 -3.61
CA SER A 12 20.56 2.65 -3.87
C SER A 12 19.19 3.18 -3.40
N VAL A 13 18.09 2.64 -3.95
CA VAL A 13 16.73 3.03 -3.53
C VAL A 13 16.43 2.57 -2.10
N GLU A 14 17.05 1.50 -1.63
CA GLU A 14 16.95 0.96 -0.28
C GLU A 14 17.60 1.89 0.74
N LEU A 15 18.80 2.39 0.46
CA LEU A 15 19.48 3.37 1.32
C LEU A 15 18.79 4.72 1.29
N GLN A 16 18.19 5.09 0.16
CA GLN A 16 17.33 6.28 0.05
C GLN A 16 16.09 6.12 0.94
N LEU A 17 15.41 4.96 0.91
CA LEU A 17 14.26 4.66 1.78
C LEU A 17 14.63 4.77 3.26
N LEU A 18 15.72 4.10 3.69
CA LEU A 18 16.19 4.15 5.07
C LEU A 18 16.48 5.59 5.52
N THR A 19 17.12 6.38 4.66
CA THR A 19 17.44 7.78 4.96
C THR A 19 16.17 8.63 5.06
N TRP A 20 15.22 8.44 4.15
CA TRP A 20 13.96 9.16 4.18
C TRP A 20 13.14 8.82 5.44
N LEU A 21 13.02 7.54 5.80
CA LEU A 21 12.30 7.10 7.01
C LEU A 21 12.88 7.71 8.29
N ARG A 22 14.21 7.86 8.38
CA ARG A 22 14.87 8.52 9.52
C ARG A 22 14.57 10.01 9.62
N LEU A 23 14.31 10.67 8.49
CA LEU A 23 14.15 12.12 8.43
C LEU A 23 12.68 12.57 8.43
N VAL A 24 11.77 11.76 7.89
CA VAL A 24 10.38 12.17 7.67
C VAL A 24 9.64 12.42 8.99
N LYS A 25 9.86 11.58 10.01
CA LYS A 25 9.23 11.75 11.34
C LYS A 25 9.67 13.02 12.07
N VAL A 26 10.87 13.53 11.79
CA VAL A 26 11.41 14.74 12.43
C VAL A 26 11.26 15.99 11.54
N GLY A 27 10.47 15.91 10.46
CA GLY A 27 10.29 17.02 9.52
C GLY A 27 11.58 17.40 8.76
N GLY A 28 12.57 16.50 8.73
CA GLY A 28 13.88 16.73 8.12
C GLY A 28 13.88 16.64 6.60
N ILE A 29 12.81 16.12 5.99
CA ILE A 29 12.64 15.87 4.56
C ILE A 29 11.13 15.94 4.21
N PRO A 30 10.73 16.21 2.95
CA PRO A 30 9.32 16.16 2.57
C PRO A 30 8.66 14.81 2.84
N ASN A 31 7.36 14.86 3.18
CA ASN A 31 6.54 13.66 3.43
C ASN A 31 6.36 12.81 2.17
N ARG A 32 6.49 13.36 0.97
CA ARG A 32 6.45 12.57 -0.27
C ARG A 32 7.80 12.58 -0.95
N VAL A 33 8.25 11.40 -1.37
CA VAL A 33 9.54 11.24 -2.03
C VAL A 33 9.48 10.28 -3.19
N ASP A 34 10.26 10.61 -4.23
CA ASP A 34 10.56 9.71 -5.34
C ASP A 34 12.00 9.21 -5.17
N LEU A 35 12.12 7.95 -4.75
CA LEU A 35 13.36 7.21 -4.67
C LEU A 35 13.76 6.78 -6.08
N LYS A 36 15.00 7.04 -6.50
CA LYS A 36 15.47 6.62 -7.83
C LYS A 36 16.95 6.26 -7.87
N ARG A 37 17.25 5.13 -8.50
CA ARG A 37 18.63 4.70 -8.81
C ARG A 37 18.60 3.62 -9.89
N GLY A 38 19.53 3.66 -10.85
CA GLY A 38 19.80 2.51 -11.73
C GLY A 38 18.59 1.95 -12.50
N GLY A 39 17.64 2.80 -12.90
CA GLY A 39 16.40 2.37 -13.58
C GLY A 39 15.23 2.02 -12.64
N PHE A 40 15.46 1.93 -11.33
CA PHE A 40 14.41 1.80 -10.33
C PHE A 40 13.82 3.17 -9.98
N ARG A 41 12.49 3.23 -9.82
CA ARG A 41 11.78 4.37 -9.24
C ARG A 41 10.71 3.88 -8.28
N VAL A 42 10.66 4.46 -7.08
CA VAL A 42 9.61 4.16 -6.11
C VAL A 42 9.11 5.46 -5.51
N GLN A 43 7.80 5.68 -5.53
CA GLN A 43 7.19 6.79 -4.82
C GLN A 43 6.60 6.30 -3.49
N VAL A 44 7.04 6.92 -2.40
CA VAL A 44 6.55 6.62 -1.05
C VAL A 44 6.17 7.88 -0.29
N HIS A 45 5.20 7.74 0.63
CA HIS A 45 4.79 8.80 1.56
C HIS A 45 3.99 8.23 2.74
N PRO A 46 3.91 8.91 3.90
CA PRO A 46 2.90 8.58 4.90
C PRO A 46 1.52 8.96 4.36
N ALA A 47 0.53 8.15 4.71
CA ALA A 47 -0.88 8.44 4.44
C ALA A 47 -1.75 7.92 5.58
N ILE A 48 -3.02 8.31 5.57
CA ILE A 48 -4.04 7.78 6.48
C ILE A 48 -5.07 7.06 5.62
N HIS A 49 -5.34 5.79 5.91
CA HIS A 49 -6.29 4.96 5.17
C HIS A 49 -7.30 4.27 6.10
N ASN A 50 -8.46 3.91 5.55
CA ASN A 50 -9.35 2.94 6.17
C ASN A 50 -8.95 1.56 5.63
N LEU A 51 -8.65 0.63 6.54
CA LEU A 51 -8.18 -0.71 6.21
C LEU A 51 -9.23 -1.72 6.69
N ASP A 52 -9.92 -2.35 5.74
CA ASP A 52 -11.02 -3.29 6.01
C ASP A 52 -10.50 -4.48 6.82
N GLY A 53 -11.14 -4.81 7.94
CA GLY A 53 -10.67 -5.86 8.85
C GLY A 53 -9.47 -5.49 9.73
N PHE A 54 -9.05 -4.21 9.72
CA PHE A 54 -7.95 -3.73 10.55
C PHE A 54 -8.30 -2.47 11.35
N GLY A 55 -8.90 -1.46 10.70
CA GLY A 55 -9.32 -0.25 11.41
C GLY A 55 -9.58 0.95 10.52
N ARG A 56 -10.10 2.01 11.15
CA ARG A 56 -10.33 3.32 10.52
C ARG A 56 -9.18 4.25 10.81
N ARG A 57 -8.84 5.13 9.85
CA ARG A 57 -7.80 6.16 9.98
C ARG A 57 -6.44 5.63 10.45
N VAL A 58 -5.96 4.60 9.79
CA VAL A 58 -4.67 3.95 10.07
C VAL A 58 -3.55 4.74 9.41
N ASP A 59 -2.50 5.05 10.17
CA ASP A 59 -1.27 5.61 9.61
C ASP A 59 -0.50 4.53 8.85
N VAL A 60 -0.12 4.80 7.60
CA VAL A 60 0.53 3.83 6.73
C VAL A 60 1.75 4.39 6.00
N LEU A 61 2.71 3.51 5.71
CA LEU A 61 3.66 3.71 4.62
C LEU A 61 2.94 3.41 3.30
N ASN A 62 2.62 4.45 2.53
CA ASN A 62 2.00 4.29 1.21
C ASN A 62 3.07 4.14 0.12
N ILE A 63 3.04 3.01 -0.59
CA ILE A 63 3.79 2.74 -1.81
C ILE A 63 2.86 3.01 -2.98
N ALA A 64 2.99 4.21 -3.56
CA ALA A 64 2.05 4.70 -4.57
C ALA A 64 2.45 4.34 -6.01
N GLN A 65 3.74 4.18 -6.27
CA GLN A 65 4.24 3.81 -7.59
C GLN A 65 5.53 3.03 -7.46
N VAL A 66 5.66 1.97 -8.25
CA VAL A 66 6.88 1.17 -8.35
C VAL A 66 7.19 0.94 -9.82
N VAL A 67 8.39 1.32 -10.23
CA VAL A 67 8.97 0.98 -11.53
C VAL A 67 10.28 0.27 -11.24
N ALA A 68 10.31 -1.04 -11.51
CA ALA A 68 11.52 -1.82 -11.40
C ALA A 68 12.35 -1.71 -12.70
N ASN A 69 13.67 -1.87 -12.59
CA ASN A 69 14.49 -2.04 -13.78
C ASN A 69 14.13 -3.38 -14.45
N PRO A 70 13.80 -3.42 -15.76
CA PRO A 70 13.41 -4.65 -16.45
C PRO A 70 14.41 -5.81 -16.32
N ARG A 71 15.71 -5.48 -16.16
CA ARG A 71 16.77 -6.48 -15.94
C ARG A 71 16.60 -7.28 -14.64
N TYR A 72 15.78 -6.79 -13.71
CA TYR A 72 15.49 -7.38 -12.41
C TYR A 72 14.06 -7.89 -12.27
N GLU A 73 13.27 -7.87 -13.34
CA GLU A 73 11.98 -8.55 -13.36
C GLU A 73 12.14 -10.05 -13.07
N GLY A 74 11.29 -10.58 -12.20
CA GLY A 74 11.36 -11.97 -11.75
C GLY A 74 12.57 -12.32 -10.86
N ARG A 75 13.42 -11.35 -10.50
CA ARG A 75 14.63 -11.60 -9.68
C ARG A 75 14.46 -11.29 -8.19
N GLY A 76 13.21 -11.16 -7.73
CA GLY A 76 12.91 -10.97 -6.31
C GLY A 76 13.25 -9.60 -5.73
N TRP A 77 13.68 -8.62 -6.55
CA TRP A 77 14.02 -7.28 -6.05
C TRP A 77 12.85 -6.64 -5.29
N PHE A 78 11.64 -6.68 -5.86
CA PHE A 78 10.47 -6.08 -5.20
C PHE A 78 10.11 -6.81 -3.90
N THR A 79 10.35 -8.13 -3.82
CA THR A 79 10.19 -8.90 -2.57
C THR A 79 11.10 -8.36 -1.48
N GLY A 80 12.41 -8.25 -1.75
CA GLY A 80 13.36 -7.71 -0.79
C GLY A 80 13.07 -6.25 -0.44
N PHE A 81 12.59 -5.45 -1.40
CA PHE A 81 12.17 -4.08 -1.14
C PHE A 81 10.96 -4.00 -0.20
N LEU A 82 9.96 -4.87 -0.37
CA LEU A 82 8.79 -4.93 0.53
C LEU A 82 9.16 -5.44 1.92
N GLU A 83 10.07 -6.42 2.03
CA GLU A 83 10.60 -6.89 3.31
C GLU A 83 11.34 -5.77 4.05
N LEU A 84 12.17 -5.00 3.33
CA LEU A 84 12.83 -3.82 3.89
C LEU A 84 11.82 -2.77 4.36
N CYS A 85 10.77 -2.51 3.57
CA CYS A 85 9.69 -1.62 3.97
C CYS A 85 9.06 -2.10 5.27
N ASP A 86 8.72 -3.39 5.37
CA ASP A 86 8.07 -3.99 6.53
C ASP A 86 8.93 -3.96 7.80
N GLU A 87 10.25 -4.15 7.67
CA GLU A 87 11.20 -4.09 8.78
C GLU A 87 11.39 -2.66 9.30
N LEU A 88 11.41 -1.68 8.40
CA LEU A 88 11.70 -0.29 8.73
C LEU A 88 10.44 0.56 8.95
N ASN A 89 9.25 0.02 8.65
CA ASN A 89 8.00 0.78 8.66
C ASN A 89 7.72 1.32 10.07
N PRO A 90 7.74 2.66 10.25
CA PRO A 90 7.55 3.25 11.55
C PRO A 90 6.07 3.59 11.82
N TRP A 91 5.16 3.17 10.93
CA TRP A 91 3.70 3.29 11.04
C TRP A 91 3.05 1.91 11.20
N ASP A 92 1.72 1.88 11.32
CA ASP A 92 0.96 0.69 11.68
C ASP A 92 0.82 -0.32 10.55
N ALA A 93 0.83 0.14 9.30
CA ALA A 93 0.73 -0.73 8.13
C ALA A 93 1.51 -0.22 6.91
N THR A 94 1.81 -1.15 6.00
CA THR A 94 2.27 -0.85 4.64
C THR A 94 1.08 -0.96 3.71
N TYR A 95 0.89 0.04 2.86
CA TYR A 95 -0.19 0.09 1.89
C TYR A 95 0.37 0.20 0.47
N VAL A 96 -0.21 -0.57 -0.46
CA VAL A 96 0.14 -0.60 -1.87
C VAL A 96 -1.12 -0.28 -2.69
N GLY A 97 -1.14 0.90 -3.30
CA GLY A 97 -2.29 1.38 -4.07
C GLY A 97 -2.21 1.03 -5.55
N SER A 98 -3.39 0.92 -6.18
CA SER A 98 -3.57 0.91 -7.64
C SER A 98 -2.65 -0.07 -8.37
N VAL A 99 -2.66 -1.34 -7.92
CA VAL A 99 -1.84 -2.39 -8.52
C VAL A 99 -2.35 -2.73 -9.92
N VAL A 100 -1.64 -2.26 -10.94
CA VAL A 100 -1.97 -2.50 -12.36
C VAL A 100 -1.29 -3.74 -12.96
N ASN A 101 -0.23 -4.26 -12.32
CA ASN A 101 0.47 -5.44 -12.82
C ASN A 101 -0.34 -6.71 -12.46
N PRO A 102 -0.79 -7.52 -13.44
CA PRO A 102 -1.68 -8.66 -13.20
C PRO A 102 -1.06 -9.78 -12.35
N HIS A 103 0.27 -9.87 -12.29
CA HIS A 103 0.96 -10.88 -11.48
C HIS A 103 1.17 -10.45 -10.03
N LEU A 104 1.05 -9.15 -9.74
CA LEU A 104 1.37 -8.59 -8.43
C LEU A 104 0.32 -8.91 -7.35
N PRO A 105 -1.00 -8.94 -7.62
CA PRO A 105 -2.01 -9.35 -6.64
C PRO A 105 -1.72 -10.72 -6.02
N ALA A 106 -1.50 -11.75 -6.86
CA ALA A 106 -1.19 -13.10 -6.38
C ALA A 106 0.10 -13.14 -5.56
N PHE A 107 1.10 -12.35 -5.95
CA PHE A 107 2.33 -12.20 -5.18
C PHE A 107 2.10 -11.54 -3.82
N LEU A 108 1.38 -10.41 -3.77
CA LEU A 108 1.10 -9.69 -2.53
C LEU A 108 0.29 -10.54 -1.54
N ARG A 109 -0.72 -11.27 -2.01
CA ARG A 109 -1.49 -12.21 -1.17
C ARG A 109 -0.59 -13.30 -0.56
N ARG A 110 0.35 -13.87 -1.34
CA ARG A 110 1.34 -14.83 -0.82
C ARG A 110 2.29 -14.21 0.22
N GLN A 111 2.50 -12.91 0.17
CA GLN A 111 3.28 -12.15 1.16
C GLN A 111 2.43 -11.75 2.39
N GLY A 112 1.18 -12.20 2.49
CA GLY A 112 0.29 -11.89 3.61
C GLY A 112 -0.31 -10.50 3.55
N PHE A 113 -0.36 -9.87 2.37
CA PHE A 113 -1.16 -8.67 2.18
C PHE A 113 -2.63 -9.03 2.02
N ILE A 114 -3.47 -8.19 2.59
CA ILE A 114 -4.93 -8.24 2.48
C ILE A 114 -5.35 -7.34 1.32
N GLU A 115 -6.20 -7.87 0.46
CA GLU A 115 -6.72 -7.17 -0.70
C GLU A 115 -8.04 -6.48 -0.37
N GLN A 116 -8.09 -5.17 -0.60
CA GLN A 116 -9.28 -4.34 -0.51
C GLN A 116 -9.85 -4.03 -1.92
N GLN A 117 -10.90 -3.22 -1.99
CA GLN A 117 -11.47 -2.79 -3.26
C GLN A 117 -10.45 -2.01 -4.13
N GLY A 118 -10.63 -2.04 -5.45
CA GLY A 118 -9.85 -1.20 -6.37
C GLY A 118 -8.37 -1.59 -6.53
N ALA A 119 -8.03 -2.89 -6.39
CA ALA A 119 -6.67 -3.41 -6.49
C ALA A 119 -5.70 -2.72 -5.48
N GLN A 120 -6.20 -2.52 -4.27
CA GLN A 120 -5.49 -1.94 -3.14
C GLN A 120 -5.13 -3.05 -2.16
N PHE A 121 -3.95 -2.98 -1.58
CA PHE A 121 -3.45 -4.00 -0.68
C PHE A 121 -2.84 -3.36 0.56
N TYR A 122 -3.02 -3.98 1.72
CA TYR A 122 -2.33 -3.56 2.92
C TYR A 122 -1.79 -4.75 3.70
N ARG A 123 -0.78 -4.49 4.52
CA ARG A 123 -0.27 -5.45 5.49
C ARG A 123 0.13 -4.70 6.76
N PRO A 124 -0.35 -5.09 7.95
CA PRO A 124 0.12 -4.48 9.19
C PRO A 124 1.64 -4.58 9.29
N SER A 125 2.34 -3.56 9.79
CA SER A 125 3.80 -3.55 9.82
C SER A 125 4.34 -4.63 10.74
N LYS A 126 5.60 -5.06 10.54
CA LYS A 126 6.21 -6.09 11.39
C LYS A 126 6.16 -5.71 12.87
N ALA A 127 6.49 -4.46 13.20
CA ALA A 127 6.45 -3.96 14.57
C ALA A 127 5.03 -4.03 15.15
N TRP A 128 4.03 -3.62 14.38
CA TRP A 128 2.63 -3.68 14.81
C TRP A 128 2.16 -5.13 15.01
N ARG A 129 2.49 -6.03 14.07
CA ARG A 129 2.13 -7.46 14.14
C ARG A 129 2.70 -8.12 15.40
N VAL A 130 3.95 -7.83 15.73
CA VAL A 130 4.60 -8.35 16.95
C VAL A 130 3.91 -7.82 18.21
N HIS A 131 3.62 -6.51 18.25
CA HIS A 131 2.98 -5.89 19.42
C HIS A 131 1.56 -6.41 19.69
N HIS A 132 0.80 -6.74 18.64
CA HIS A 132 -0.60 -7.15 18.74
C HIS A 132 -0.83 -8.65 18.54
N SER A 133 0.24 -9.47 18.53
CA SER A 133 0.15 -10.92 18.31
C SER A 133 -0.62 -11.28 17.03
N TRP A 134 -0.41 -10.51 15.96
CA TRP A 134 -1.11 -10.71 14.68
C TRP A 134 -0.72 -12.03 14.04
N SER A 135 -1.70 -12.92 13.88
CA SER A 135 -1.50 -14.26 13.35
C SER A 135 -2.03 -14.42 11.92
N VAL A 136 -1.86 -15.62 11.35
CA VAL A 136 -2.40 -15.97 10.03
C VAL A 136 -3.93 -15.99 10.07
N GLU A 137 -4.53 -16.37 11.20
CA GLU A 137 -5.97 -16.35 11.43
C GLU A 137 -6.49 -14.91 11.45
N CYS A 138 -5.77 -13.97 12.08
CA CYS A 138 -6.10 -12.55 12.00
C CYS A 138 -6.11 -12.04 10.55
N ALA A 139 -5.08 -12.40 9.78
CA ALA A 139 -5.00 -12.02 8.36
C ALA A 139 -6.17 -12.61 7.54
N SER A 140 -6.56 -13.84 7.84
CA SER A 140 -7.66 -14.54 7.15
C SER A 140 -9.00 -13.90 7.49
N SER A 141 -9.23 -13.54 8.75
CA SER A 141 -10.42 -12.81 9.19
C SER A 141 -10.50 -11.44 8.52
N ALA A 142 -9.38 -10.70 8.50
CA ALA A 142 -9.35 -9.37 7.88
C ALA A 142 -9.58 -9.42 6.36
N GLN A 143 -9.12 -10.48 5.69
CA GLN A 143 -9.45 -10.70 4.27
C GLN A 143 -10.94 -10.98 4.07
N ALA A 144 -11.56 -11.76 4.95
CA ALA A 144 -13.00 -12.01 4.89
C ALA A 144 -13.81 -10.71 5.07
N ASP A 145 -13.41 -9.85 6.00
CA ASP A 145 -14.02 -8.53 6.21
C ASP A 145 -13.87 -7.63 4.98
N ALA A 146 -12.69 -7.63 4.35
CA ALA A 146 -12.44 -6.87 3.12
C ALA A 146 -13.28 -7.39 1.93
N ASP A 147 -13.47 -8.70 1.84
CA ASP A 147 -14.32 -9.31 0.81
C ASP A 147 -15.80 -9.00 1.05
N ALA A 148 -16.26 -9.00 2.30
CA ALA A 148 -17.63 -8.61 2.66
C ALA A 148 -17.92 -7.14 2.32
N ALA A 149 -17.01 -6.22 2.68
CA ALA A 149 -17.12 -4.81 2.34
C ALA A 149 -17.16 -4.57 0.82
N ARG A 150 -16.48 -5.41 0.02
CA ARG A 150 -16.57 -5.40 -1.45
C ARG A 150 -17.96 -5.71 -1.97
N VAL A 151 -18.62 -6.70 -1.38
CA VAL A 151 -19.97 -7.12 -1.79
C VAL A 151 -20.99 -6.03 -1.45
N GLU A 152 -20.93 -5.47 -0.25
CA GLU A 152 -21.83 -4.38 0.17
C GLU A 152 -21.74 -3.18 -0.77
N GLY A 153 -20.53 -2.71 -1.09
CA GLY A 153 -20.36 -1.59 -2.01
C GLY A 153 -20.86 -1.86 -3.45
N LEU A 154 -20.89 -3.12 -3.90
CA LEU A 154 -21.50 -3.47 -5.17
C LEU A 154 -23.03 -3.40 -5.11
N LEU A 155 -23.63 -3.93 -4.04
CA LEU A 155 -25.08 -3.90 -3.84
C LEU A 155 -25.61 -2.46 -3.76
N ASP A 156 -24.94 -1.60 -3.00
CA ASP A 156 -25.30 -0.18 -2.89
C ASP A 156 -25.28 0.52 -4.27
N ASN A 157 -24.27 0.21 -5.10
CA ASN A 157 -24.21 0.76 -6.46
C ASN A 157 -25.34 0.25 -7.36
N PHE A 158 -25.69 -1.04 -7.26
CA PHE A 158 -26.82 -1.60 -8.01
C PHE A 158 -28.16 -0.97 -7.60
N GLU A 159 -28.37 -0.72 -6.31
CA GLU A 159 -29.59 -0.05 -5.83
C GLU A 159 -29.67 1.40 -6.31
N LEU A 160 -28.55 2.14 -6.26
CA LEU A 160 -28.48 3.50 -6.77
C LEU A 160 -28.74 3.59 -8.27
N GLU A 161 -28.13 2.70 -9.08
CA GLU A 161 -28.40 2.62 -10.52
C GLU A 161 -29.88 2.29 -10.80
N THR A 162 -30.46 1.38 -10.03
CA THR A 162 -31.87 0.98 -10.16
C THR A 162 -32.82 2.14 -9.84
N ILE A 163 -32.52 2.93 -8.79
CA ILE A 163 -33.29 4.12 -8.43
C ILE A 163 -33.19 5.18 -9.53
N MET A 164 -31.97 5.48 -10.00
CA MET A 164 -31.73 6.47 -11.05
C MET A 164 -32.44 6.11 -12.37
N VAL A 165 -32.45 4.83 -12.76
CA VAL A 165 -33.18 4.37 -13.95
C VAL A 165 -34.68 4.55 -13.79
N ARG A 166 -35.24 4.26 -12.60
CA ARG A 166 -36.68 4.44 -12.32
C ARG A 166 -37.07 5.91 -12.36
N GLU A 167 -36.27 6.80 -11.80
CA GLU A 167 -36.53 8.25 -11.84
C GLU A 167 -36.45 8.79 -13.27
N ALA A 168 -35.50 8.34 -14.08
CA ALA A 168 -35.40 8.72 -15.49
C ALA A 168 -36.59 8.24 -16.34
N MET A 169 -37.20 7.09 -16.00
CA MET A 169 -38.40 6.59 -16.67
C MET A 169 -39.68 7.33 -16.27
N LEU A 170 -39.73 7.91 -15.07
CA LEU A 170 -40.88 8.68 -14.58
C LEU A 170 -40.93 10.13 -15.08
N GLN A 171 -39.84 10.62 -15.70
CA GLN A 171 -39.74 11.96 -16.28
C GLN A 171 -39.97 12.01 -17.80
N ARG A 172 -40.45 10.92 -18.41
CA ARG A 172 -40.90 10.85 -19.82
C ARG A 172 -42.41 10.74 -19.93
#